data_AF-A0A974TC02-F1
#
_entry.id   AF-A0A974TC02-F1
#
_cell.length_a   1.000
_cell.length_b   1.000
_cell.length_c   1.000
_cell.angle_alpha   90.00
_cell.angle_beta   90.00
_cell.angle_gamma   90.00
#
_symmetry.space_group_name_H-M   'P 1'
#
loop_
_entity.id
_entity.type
_entity.pdbx_description
1 polymer ?
#
loop_
_entity_poly.entity_id
_entity_poly.type
_entity_poly.pdbx_seq_one_letter_code
_entity_poly.pdbx_strand_id
1 'polypeptide(L)'
;MSDANIAAIETPARPITGKTVVKETLARIAIDYYWLFTGISLSLIVYYTHYCHMNYPLTCETKWPAPIEISFYPMFIIVGGLTKSFLFKRVPGVFSRLRETGALDERAAQQLAEDFTRRLNHPVGTIMGIACGLGVYWFYWLRWPDLGNMRLDLALAWTTLVAIDILLGYAAGVAAWKALVTGWEFRQLGQKRALKIRPFFPDGCAGLGAIGRLFLFLSLILVAVGVYLSGWLLVFYGTSGRSDHGAQVFASVFAGSLIGIVLLSIGAFAVPLLSIHRFMEEDTAVYEAQGHALARRIADLEETLLASGADTDHKELAARLAQIESLRGTYLHQRTIPTWPIDFVTLGKFAGAQGALLISTVMSLLDMWKKIEGVYG
;
A
#
# COMPACT_ATOMS: atom_id res chain seq x y z
N MET A 1 -16.97 20.36 -30.55
CA MET A 1 -16.17 21.12 -29.57
C MET A 1 -14.80 21.31 -30.19
N SER A 2 -14.40 22.54 -30.45
CA SER A 2 -13.17 22.87 -31.18
C SER A 2 -11.96 22.92 -30.24
N ASP A 3 -10.82 22.45 -30.73
CA ASP A 3 -9.53 22.36 -30.04
C ASP A 3 -8.85 23.71 -29.73
N ALA A 4 -9.59 24.82 -29.78
CA ALA A 4 -9.04 26.18 -29.72
C ALA A 4 -9.06 26.82 -28.32
N ASN A 5 -9.56 26.14 -27.28
CA ASN A 5 -9.73 26.74 -25.93
C ASN A 5 -8.85 26.13 -24.82
N ILE A 6 -7.80 25.38 -25.16
CA ILE A 6 -6.74 25.03 -24.20
C ILE A 6 -5.72 26.19 -24.18
N ALA A 7 -6.20 27.39 -23.87
CA ALA A 7 -5.33 28.50 -23.51
C ALA A 7 -4.77 28.22 -22.11
N ALA A 8 -3.45 28.30 -22.00
CA ALA A 8 -2.66 28.02 -20.82
C ALA A 8 -3.26 28.60 -19.54
N ILE A 9 -3.66 27.71 -18.62
CA ILE A 9 -3.83 28.06 -17.21
C ILE A 9 -2.41 28.14 -16.64
N GLU A 10 -1.75 29.29 -16.82
CA GLU A 10 -0.55 29.63 -16.05
C GLU A 10 -0.97 29.81 -14.59
N THR A 11 -0.78 28.76 -13.80
CA THR A 11 -0.96 28.86 -12.35
C THR A 11 0.12 29.80 -11.80
N PRO A 12 -0.24 30.86 -11.05
CA PRO A 12 0.74 31.79 -10.51
C PRO A 12 1.72 31.03 -9.62
N ALA A 13 3.01 31.08 -9.98
CA ALA A 13 4.07 30.43 -9.24
C ALA A 13 4.06 30.92 -7.79
N ARG A 14 3.66 30.05 -6.85
CA ARG A 14 3.70 30.38 -5.42
C ARG A 14 5.14 30.70 -5.03
N PRO A 15 5.38 31.78 -4.27
CA PRO A 15 6.72 32.12 -3.81
C PRO A 15 7.28 30.98 -2.95
N ILE A 16 8.33 30.34 -3.45
CA ILE A 16 9.00 29.24 -2.76
C ILE A 16 9.75 29.84 -1.57
N THR A 17 9.22 29.65 -0.36
CA THR A 17 9.94 30.10 0.85
C THR A 17 11.20 29.25 1.04
N GLY A 18 12.32 29.86 1.44
CA GLY A 18 13.63 29.17 1.55
C GLY A 18 13.65 27.95 2.47
N LYS A 19 12.71 27.84 3.43
CA LYS A 19 12.55 26.66 4.29
C LYS A 19 12.05 25.43 3.54
N THR A 20 11.26 25.62 2.49
CA THR A 20 10.77 24.53 1.62
C THR A 20 11.92 23.95 0.79
N VAL A 21 12.79 24.82 0.27
CA VAL A 21 13.96 24.42 -0.53
C VAL A 21 14.89 23.52 0.29
N VAL A 22 15.27 23.93 1.51
CA VAL A 22 16.22 23.14 2.34
C VAL A 22 15.66 21.74 2.69
N LYS A 23 14.38 21.63 3.02
CA LYS A 23 13.74 20.33 3.30
C LYS A 23 13.69 19.43 2.06
N GLU A 24 13.37 20.01 0.90
CA GLU A 24 13.26 19.28 -0.36
C GLU A 24 14.64 18.83 -0.86
N THR A 25 15.67 19.67 -0.66
CA THR A 25 17.07 19.35 -0.95
C THR A 25 17.60 18.24 -0.05
N LEU A 26 17.37 18.28 1.27
CA LEU A 26 17.81 17.21 2.18
C LEU A 26 17.12 15.87 1.89
N ALA A 27 15.82 15.89 1.57
CA ALA A 27 15.09 14.68 1.21
C ALA A 27 15.55 14.10 -0.14
N ARG A 28 15.82 14.94 -1.13
CA ARG A 28 16.43 14.50 -2.40
C ARG A 28 17.82 13.93 -2.18
N ILE A 29 18.68 14.63 -1.42
CA ILE A 29 20.03 14.16 -1.12
C ILE A 29 19.98 12.81 -0.40
N ALA A 30 19.13 12.65 0.61
CA ALA A 30 19.00 11.37 1.31
C ALA A 30 18.56 10.22 0.39
N ILE A 31 17.70 10.48 -0.60
CA ILE A 31 17.21 9.47 -1.55
C ILE A 31 18.23 9.20 -2.66
N ASP A 32 18.83 10.23 -3.22
CA ASP A 32 19.72 10.14 -4.38
C ASP A 32 21.12 9.62 -3.98
N TYR A 33 21.59 9.98 -2.78
CA TYR A 33 22.86 9.49 -2.22
C TYR A 33 22.70 8.23 -1.36
N TYR A 34 21.49 7.69 -1.22
CA TYR A 34 21.26 6.43 -0.50
C TYR A 34 22.12 5.28 -1.04
N TRP A 35 22.29 5.20 -2.36
CA TRP A 35 23.16 4.20 -3.01
C TRP A 35 24.62 4.36 -2.65
N LEU A 36 25.08 5.60 -2.48
CA LEU A 36 26.44 5.90 -2.03
C LEU A 36 26.62 5.45 -0.58
N PHE A 37 25.68 5.78 0.32
CA PHE A 37 25.74 5.35 1.72
C PHE A 37 25.66 3.83 1.87
N THR A 38 24.79 3.17 1.12
CA THR A 38 24.70 1.70 1.11
C THR A 38 25.97 1.06 0.55
N GLY A 39 26.52 1.62 -0.53
CA GLY A 39 27.78 1.16 -1.13
C GLY A 39 28.95 1.31 -0.15
N ILE A 40 29.08 2.48 0.48
CA ILE A 40 30.10 2.73 1.52
C ILE A 40 29.93 1.77 2.69
N SER A 41 28.69 1.54 3.15
CA SER A 41 28.42 0.62 4.26
C SER A 41 28.80 -0.81 3.90
N LEU A 42 28.41 -1.32 2.73
CA LEU A 42 28.82 -2.63 2.24
C LEU A 42 30.33 -2.75 2.09
N SER A 43 31.00 -1.74 1.53
CA SER A 43 32.46 -1.72 1.38
C SER A 43 33.19 -1.70 2.71
N LEU A 44 32.73 -0.89 3.68
CA LEU A 44 33.28 -0.87 5.03
C LEU A 44 33.11 -2.23 5.71
N ILE A 45 31.95 -2.86 5.54
CA ILE A 45 31.70 -4.15 6.18
C ILE A 45 32.54 -5.27 5.56
N VAL A 46 32.59 -5.38 4.23
CA VAL A 46 33.46 -6.35 3.54
C VAL A 46 34.93 -6.14 3.95
N TYR A 47 35.37 -4.88 4.00
CA TYR A 47 36.70 -4.54 4.47
C TYR A 47 36.93 -4.99 5.91
N TYR A 48 36.00 -4.71 6.83
CA TYR A 48 36.11 -5.11 8.24
C TYR A 48 36.05 -6.63 8.44
N THR A 49 35.15 -7.34 7.75
CA THR A 49 35.07 -8.82 7.80
C THR A 49 36.38 -9.43 7.33
N HIS A 50 36.93 -8.92 6.21
CA HIS A 50 38.21 -9.38 5.69
C HIS A 50 39.37 -9.05 6.64
N TYR A 51 39.41 -7.83 7.18
CA TYR A 51 40.42 -7.39 8.14
C TYR A 51 40.40 -8.22 9.42
N CYS A 52 39.21 -8.51 9.97
CA CYS A 52 39.07 -9.33 11.17
C CYS A 52 39.48 -10.78 10.92
N HIS A 53 39.08 -11.37 9.80
CA HIS A 53 39.45 -12.74 9.45
C HIS A 53 40.97 -12.90 9.23
N MET A 54 41.63 -11.86 8.72
CA MET A 54 43.08 -11.83 8.53
C MET A 54 43.85 -11.66 9.86
N ASN A 55 43.39 -10.78 10.75
CA ASN A 55 44.18 -10.38 11.92
C ASN A 55 43.82 -11.10 13.22
N TYR A 56 42.62 -11.68 13.34
CA TYR A 56 42.10 -12.22 14.61
C TYR A 56 41.28 -13.52 14.44
N PRO A 57 41.86 -14.58 13.86
CA PRO A 57 41.11 -15.80 13.52
C PRO A 57 40.49 -16.52 14.74
N LEU A 58 41.15 -16.48 15.91
CA LEU A 58 40.72 -17.21 17.11
C LEU A 58 39.70 -16.47 17.99
N THR A 59 39.50 -15.16 17.79
CA THR A 59 38.54 -14.36 18.60
C THR A 59 37.31 -13.91 17.80
N CYS A 60 37.29 -14.12 16.48
CA CYS A 60 36.18 -13.74 15.62
C CYS A 60 34.99 -14.70 15.65
N GLU A 61 35.17 -15.96 16.06
CA GLU A 61 34.11 -16.99 16.00
C GLU A 61 32.89 -16.74 16.89
N THR A 62 32.93 -15.82 17.86
CA THR A 62 31.88 -15.73 18.89
C THR A 62 31.30 -14.35 19.17
N LYS A 63 31.78 -13.26 18.55
CA LYS A 63 31.39 -11.90 18.97
C LYS A 63 30.96 -10.92 17.87
N TRP A 64 31.02 -11.28 16.60
CA TRP A 64 30.52 -10.37 15.58
C TRP A 64 29.00 -10.49 15.44
N PRO A 65 28.26 -9.37 15.49
CA PRO A 65 26.86 -9.35 15.07
C PRO A 65 26.81 -9.85 13.62
N ALA A 66 25.91 -10.79 13.38
CA ALA A 66 25.81 -11.53 12.14
C ALA A 66 25.54 -10.64 10.90
N PRO A 67 25.73 -11.17 9.67
CA PRO A 67 25.27 -10.60 8.39
C PRO A 67 23.78 -10.20 8.31
N ILE A 68 23.04 -10.42 9.39
CA ILE A 68 21.64 -10.10 9.62
C ILE A 68 21.36 -8.61 9.35
N GLU A 69 22.15 -7.69 9.90
CA GLU A 69 21.91 -6.24 9.79
C GLU A 69 22.04 -5.73 8.35
N ILE A 70 23.00 -6.30 7.61
CA ILE A 70 23.26 -5.95 6.20
C ILE A 70 22.10 -6.37 5.31
N SER A 71 21.45 -7.48 5.65
CA SER A 71 20.38 -8.04 4.85
C SER A 71 19.15 -7.12 4.79
N PHE A 72 18.99 -6.16 5.72
CA PHE A 72 17.84 -5.24 5.73
C PHE A 72 17.94 -4.16 4.65
N TYR A 73 19.13 -3.72 4.26
CA TYR A 73 19.28 -2.58 3.35
C TYR A 73 18.63 -2.80 1.97
N PRO A 74 18.79 -3.97 1.31
CA PRO A 74 18.05 -4.26 0.07
C PRO A 74 16.52 -4.15 0.23
N MET A 75 15.98 -4.57 1.37
CA MET A 75 14.55 -4.48 1.65
C MET A 75 14.11 -3.01 1.77
N PHE A 76 14.86 -2.18 2.51
CA PHE A 76 14.56 -0.75 2.62
C PHE A 76 14.64 -0.03 1.27
N ILE A 77 15.55 -0.43 0.38
CA ILE A 77 15.61 0.08 -1.01
C ILE A 77 14.33 -0.25 -1.75
N ILE A 78 13.95 -1.53 -1.76
CA ILE A 78 12.78 -2.01 -2.49
C ILE A 78 11.53 -1.32 -1.94
N VAL A 79 11.33 -1.34 -0.63
CA VAL A 79 10.17 -0.76 0.04
C VAL A 79 10.13 0.75 -0.11
N GLY A 80 11.28 1.43 0.03
CA GLY A 80 11.40 2.88 -0.17
C GLY A 80 11.10 3.29 -1.61
N GLY A 81 11.65 2.56 -2.59
CA GLY A 81 11.38 2.76 -4.02
C GLY A 81 9.91 2.52 -4.38
N LEU A 82 9.31 1.45 -3.87
CA LEU A 82 7.89 1.16 -4.04
C LEU A 82 7.00 2.22 -3.38
N THR A 83 7.36 2.69 -2.19
CA THR A 83 6.63 3.76 -1.47
C THR A 83 6.71 5.08 -2.22
N LYS A 84 7.89 5.46 -2.73
CA LYS A 84 8.07 6.64 -3.58
C LYS A 84 7.19 6.53 -4.83
N SER A 85 7.24 5.39 -5.52
CA SER A 85 6.41 5.12 -6.71
C SER A 85 4.91 5.17 -6.39
N PHE A 86 4.50 4.61 -5.25
CA PHE A 86 3.12 4.66 -4.78
C PHE A 86 2.64 6.09 -4.60
N LEU A 87 3.36 6.88 -3.81
CA LEU A 87 2.94 8.24 -3.44
C LEU A 87 2.98 9.22 -4.60
N PHE A 88 4.05 9.21 -5.39
CA PHE A 88 4.26 10.23 -6.42
C PHE A 88 3.68 9.87 -7.78
N LYS A 89 3.49 8.58 -8.08
CA LYS A 89 2.99 8.13 -9.39
C LYS A 89 1.60 7.50 -9.29
N ARG A 90 1.39 6.57 -8.35
CA ARG A 90 0.13 5.81 -8.29
C ARG A 90 -1.01 6.65 -7.74
N VAL A 91 -0.82 7.37 -6.64
CA VAL A 91 -1.89 8.19 -6.04
C VAL A 91 -2.40 9.28 -7.01
N PRO A 92 -1.55 10.14 -7.61
CA PRO A 92 -2.02 11.11 -8.63
C PRO A 92 -2.68 10.42 -9.84
N GLY A 93 -2.12 9.29 -10.29
CA GLY A 93 -2.68 8.51 -11.40
C GLY A 93 -4.02 7.84 -11.08
N VAL A 94 -4.42 7.74 -9.81
CA VAL A 94 -5.77 7.30 -9.43
C VAL A 94 -6.75 8.46 -9.55
N PHE A 95 -6.38 9.66 -9.09
CA PHE A 95 -7.22 10.85 -9.27
C PHE A 95 -7.47 11.15 -10.75
N SER A 96 -6.44 11.09 -11.61
CA SER A 96 -6.62 11.25 -13.07
C SER A 96 -7.59 10.21 -13.64
N ARG A 97 -7.44 8.94 -13.24
CA ARG A 97 -8.33 7.88 -13.72
C ARG A 97 -9.76 8.02 -13.24
N LEU A 98 -9.98 8.39 -11.98
CA LEU A 98 -11.33 8.63 -11.45
C LEU A 98 -12.02 9.80 -12.17
N ARG A 99 -11.25 10.79 -12.61
CA ARG A 99 -11.72 11.92 -13.41
C ARG A 99 -12.03 11.50 -14.85
N GLU A 100 -11.16 10.72 -15.47
CA GLU A 100 -11.37 10.14 -16.81
C GLU A 100 -12.59 9.21 -16.85
N THR A 101 -12.83 8.43 -15.80
CA THR A 101 -14.04 7.59 -15.69
C THR A 101 -15.30 8.41 -15.41
N GLY A 102 -15.15 9.69 -15.04
CA GLY A 102 -16.25 10.54 -14.57
C GLY A 102 -16.79 10.13 -13.21
N ALA A 103 -16.07 9.28 -12.46
CA ALA A 103 -16.41 8.87 -11.10
C ALA A 103 -16.07 9.95 -10.06
N LEU A 104 -15.21 10.92 -10.40
CA LEU A 104 -14.88 12.07 -9.58
C LEU A 104 -15.00 13.35 -10.40
N ASP A 105 -15.71 14.35 -9.87
CA ASP A 105 -15.83 15.67 -10.51
C ASP A 105 -14.48 16.39 -10.59
N GLU A 106 -14.23 17.15 -11.65
CA GLU A 106 -12.97 17.88 -11.86
C GLU A 106 -12.63 18.81 -10.68
N ARG A 107 -13.63 19.58 -10.19
CA ARG A 107 -13.41 20.51 -9.08
C ARG A 107 -13.15 19.77 -7.78
N ALA A 108 -13.91 18.69 -7.55
CA ALA A 108 -13.68 17.82 -6.39
C ALA A 108 -12.28 17.19 -6.45
N ALA A 109 -11.84 16.69 -7.60
CA ALA A 109 -10.51 16.10 -7.78
C ALA A 109 -9.39 17.09 -7.47
N GLN A 110 -9.51 18.34 -7.93
CA GLN A 110 -8.53 19.39 -7.64
C GLN A 110 -8.48 19.72 -6.14
N GLN A 111 -9.63 19.95 -5.50
CA GLN A 111 -9.70 20.21 -4.06
C GLN A 111 -9.14 19.06 -3.23
N LEU A 112 -9.46 17.82 -3.60
CA LEU A 112 -8.95 16.62 -2.95
C LEU A 112 -7.44 16.46 -3.14
N ALA A 113 -6.90 16.75 -4.32
CA ALA A 113 -5.47 16.69 -4.54
C ALA A 113 -4.71 17.72 -3.67
N GLU A 114 -5.25 18.95 -3.54
CA GLU A 114 -4.70 19.98 -2.66
C GLU A 114 -4.78 19.56 -1.17
N ASP A 115 -5.94 19.10 -0.72
CA ASP A 115 -6.16 18.62 0.65
C ASP A 115 -5.27 17.43 0.99
N PHE A 116 -5.16 16.47 0.06
CA PHE A 116 -4.31 15.31 0.17
C PHE A 116 -2.84 15.73 0.31
N THR A 117 -2.35 16.61 -0.56
CA THR A 117 -0.97 17.11 -0.52
C THR A 117 -0.66 17.85 0.78
N ARG A 118 -1.62 18.64 1.27
CA ARG A 118 -1.50 19.36 2.55
C ARG A 118 -1.40 18.40 3.73
N ARG A 119 -2.23 17.35 3.78
CA ARG A 119 -2.23 16.36 4.88
C ARG A 119 -1.02 15.41 4.80
N LEU A 120 -0.60 15.07 3.59
CA LEU A 120 0.58 14.22 3.36
C LEU A 120 1.86 14.86 3.92
N ASN A 121 1.93 16.19 3.85
CA ASN A 121 3.07 16.99 4.33
C ASN A 121 2.85 17.58 5.75
N HIS A 122 1.87 17.07 6.49
CA HIS A 122 1.59 17.51 7.85
C HIS A 122 2.76 17.17 8.80
N PRO A 123 3.13 18.05 9.77
CA PRO A 123 4.26 17.83 10.68
C PRO A 123 4.14 16.56 11.54
N VAL A 124 2.93 16.03 11.73
CA VAL A 124 2.71 14.75 12.43
C VAL A 124 3.47 13.61 11.75
N GLY A 125 3.65 13.65 10.42
CA GLY A 125 4.49 12.65 9.74
C GLY A 125 5.94 12.68 10.19
N THR A 126 6.50 13.87 10.42
CA THR A 126 7.85 14.04 10.98
C THR A 126 7.92 13.53 12.42
N ILE A 127 6.90 13.82 13.25
CA ILE A 127 6.82 13.33 14.62
C ILE A 127 6.77 11.79 14.66
N MET A 128 5.96 11.18 13.81
CA MET A 128 5.87 9.72 13.68
C MET A 128 7.19 9.12 13.22
N GLY A 129 7.89 9.76 12.28
CA GLY A 129 9.26 9.39 11.91
C GLY A 129 10.21 9.44 13.10
N ILE A 130 10.26 10.56 13.83
CA ILE A 130 11.15 10.71 15.00
C ILE A 130 10.84 9.64 16.04
N ALA A 131 9.56 9.39 16.33
CA ALA A 131 9.13 8.35 17.27
C ALA A 131 9.61 6.95 16.84
N CYS A 132 9.49 6.60 15.56
CA CYS A 132 9.99 5.33 15.04
C CYS A 132 11.52 5.24 15.12
N GLY A 133 12.25 6.30 14.75
CA GLY A 133 13.71 6.34 14.86
C GLY A 133 14.19 6.21 16.31
N LEU A 134 13.54 6.91 17.25
CA LEU A 134 13.82 6.77 18.68
C LEU A 134 13.47 5.37 19.21
N GLY A 135 12.42 4.74 18.68
CA GLY A 135 12.08 3.35 18.99
C GLY A 135 13.18 2.37 18.58
N VAL A 136 13.78 2.56 17.40
CA VAL A 136 14.95 1.78 16.95
C VAL A 136 16.15 2.02 17.86
N TYR A 137 16.46 3.28 18.18
CA TYR A 137 17.53 3.61 19.12
C TYR A 137 17.33 2.94 20.49
N TRP A 138 16.12 3.03 21.03
CA TRP A 138 15.75 2.42 22.31
C TRP A 138 15.88 0.90 22.29
N PHE A 139 15.52 0.27 21.17
CA PHE A 139 15.70 -1.17 20.98
C PHE A 139 17.18 -1.58 21.07
N TYR A 140 18.08 -0.88 20.37
CA TYR A 140 19.52 -1.14 20.45
C TYR A 140 20.06 -0.92 21.87
N TRP A 141 19.66 0.17 22.51
CA TRP A 141 20.07 0.49 23.88
C TRP A 141 19.70 -0.61 24.88
N LEU A 142 18.46 -1.13 24.80
CA LEU A 142 18.00 -2.18 25.71
C LEU A 142 18.62 -3.55 25.43
N ARG A 143 18.92 -3.87 24.16
CA ARG A 143 19.40 -5.20 23.78
C ARG A 143 20.91 -5.35 23.79
N TRP A 144 21.67 -4.26 23.69
CA TRP A 144 23.12 -4.27 23.74
C TRP A 144 23.68 -3.24 24.74
N PRO A 145 23.48 -3.45 26.06
CA PRO A 145 24.05 -2.55 27.08
C PRO A 145 25.58 -2.50 27.04
N ASP A 146 26.23 -3.56 26.53
CA ASP A 146 27.69 -3.66 26.41
C ASP A 146 28.30 -2.80 25.30
N LEU A 147 27.49 -2.11 24.47
CA LEU A 147 27.98 -1.16 23.47
C LEU A 147 28.92 -0.10 24.07
N GLY A 148 28.72 0.29 25.33
CA GLY A 148 29.57 1.25 26.04
C GLY A 148 30.98 0.74 26.36
N ASN A 149 31.20 -0.58 26.34
CA ASN A 149 32.48 -1.20 26.70
C ASN A 149 33.27 -1.69 25.47
N MET A 150 32.79 -1.43 24.26
CA MET A 150 33.47 -1.84 23.03
C MET A 150 34.73 -1.02 22.77
N ARG A 151 35.72 -1.62 22.09
CA ARG A 151 36.88 -0.88 21.58
C ARG A 151 36.41 0.25 20.65
N LEU A 152 37.16 1.37 20.63
CA LEU A 152 36.76 2.59 19.90
C LEU A 152 36.50 2.35 18.40
N ASP A 153 37.33 1.53 17.75
CA ASP A 153 37.18 1.15 16.34
C ASP A 153 35.87 0.40 16.08
N LEU A 154 35.53 -0.55 16.95
CA LEU A 154 34.28 -1.29 16.89
C LEU A 154 33.08 -0.40 17.22
N ALA A 155 33.22 0.48 18.22
CA ALA A 155 32.18 1.43 18.61
C ALA A 155 31.84 2.42 17.47
N LEU A 156 32.83 2.89 16.70
CA LEU A 156 32.60 3.75 15.54
C LEU A 156 31.85 3.05 14.42
N ALA A 157 32.18 1.79 14.12
CA ALA A 157 31.45 1.00 13.14
C ALA A 157 29.98 0.80 13.56
N TRP A 158 29.76 0.43 14.82
CA TRP A 158 28.43 0.22 15.38
C TRP A 158 27.57 1.48 15.43
N THR A 159 28.13 2.58 15.90
CA THR A 159 27.41 3.86 15.94
C THR A 159 26.98 4.31 14.55
N THR A 160 27.76 4.01 13.52
CA THR A 160 27.40 4.27 12.12
C THR A 160 26.21 3.41 11.67
N LEU A 161 26.23 2.09 11.95
CA LEU A 161 25.12 1.19 11.60
C LEU A 161 23.83 1.58 12.33
N VAL A 162 23.90 1.81 13.64
CA VAL A 162 22.75 2.25 14.46
C VAL A 162 22.21 3.58 13.95
N ALA A 163 23.07 4.53 13.56
CA ALA A 163 22.64 5.79 12.97
C ALA A 163 21.86 5.59 11.66
N ILE A 164 22.33 4.67 10.79
CA ILE A 164 21.60 4.30 9.56
C ILE A 164 20.24 3.70 9.91
N ASP A 165 20.17 2.78 10.87
CA ASP A 165 18.91 2.12 11.23
C ASP A 165 17.91 3.09 11.89
N ILE A 166 18.38 4.09 12.65
CA ILE A 166 17.55 5.19 13.15
C ILE A 166 16.98 6.01 11.99
N LEU A 167 17.79 6.33 10.99
CA LEU A 167 17.32 7.06 9.80
C LEU A 167 16.30 6.23 9.00
N LEU A 168 16.51 4.93 8.89
CA LEU A 168 15.57 4.00 8.26
C LEU A 168 14.26 3.88 9.05
N GLY A 169 14.34 3.80 10.38
CA GLY A 169 13.19 3.85 11.28
C GLY A 169 12.39 5.15 11.10
N TYR A 170 13.09 6.28 10.98
CA TYR A 170 12.48 7.57 10.65
C TYR A 170 11.75 7.55 9.31
N ALA A 171 12.42 7.05 8.25
CA ALA A 171 11.82 6.96 6.92
C ALA A 171 10.59 6.04 6.91
N ALA A 172 10.64 4.91 7.63
CA ALA A 172 9.53 3.98 7.79
C ALA A 172 8.34 4.63 8.52
N GLY A 173 8.59 5.39 9.60
CA GLY A 173 7.54 6.13 10.31
C GLY A 173 6.86 7.18 9.43
N VAL A 174 7.63 7.92 8.63
CA VAL A 174 7.07 8.88 7.65
C VAL A 174 6.26 8.14 6.58
N ALA A 175 6.75 7.01 6.06
CA ALA A 175 6.04 6.20 5.07
C ALA A 175 4.71 5.67 5.64
N ALA A 176 4.71 5.18 6.88
CA ALA A 176 3.53 4.71 7.58
C ALA A 176 2.49 5.82 7.75
N TRP A 177 2.92 7.03 8.17
CA TRP A 177 2.03 8.20 8.23
C TRP A 177 1.37 8.48 6.87
N LYS A 178 2.16 8.49 5.80
CA LYS A 178 1.66 8.77 4.46
C LYS A 178 0.68 7.70 3.96
N ALA A 179 0.93 6.43 4.28
CA ALA A 179 0.00 5.33 4.02
C ALA A 179 -1.32 5.51 4.78
N LEU A 180 -1.25 5.86 6.08
CA LEU A 180 -2.42 6.11 6.92
C LEU A 180 -3.27 7.27 6.40
N VAL A 181 -2.64 8.40 6.07
CA VAL A 181 -3.32 9.55 5.46
C VAL A 181 -3.99 9.15 4.15
N THR A 182 -3.32 8.35 3.32
CA THR A 182 -3.91 7.85 2.07
C THR A 182 -5.14 6.98 2.32
N GLY A 183 -5.06 6.00 3.22
CA GLY A 183 -6.22 5.20 3.62
C GLY A 183 -7.36 6.06 4.17
N TRP A 184 -7.04 7.06 4.98
CA TRP A 184 -8.01 7.96 5.59
C TRP A 184 -8.72 8.86 4.58
N GLU A 185 -8.00 9.50 3.66
CA GLU A 185 -8.62 10.38 2.66
C GLU A 185 -9.55 9.62 1.72
N PHE A 186 -9.16 8.43 1.25
CA PHE A 186 -10.03 7.61 0.41
C PHE A 186 -11.23 7.02 1.17
N ARG A 187 -11.09 6.75 2.47
CA ARG A 187 -12.24 6.43 3.33
C ARG A 187 -13.22 7.61 3.39
N GLN A 188 -12.70 8.83 3.58
CA GLN A 188 -13.50 10.05 3.61
C GLN A 188 -14.18 10.34 2.26
N LEU A 189 -13.57 9.97 1.14
CA LEU A 189 -14.20 10.09 -0.19
C LEU A 189 -15.53 9.34 -0.30
N GLY A 190 -15.57 8.10 0.20
CA GLY A 190 -16.81 7.32 0.26
C GLY A 190 -17.84 7.96 1.19
N GLN A 191 -17.42 8.39 2.38
CA GLN A 191 -18.32 8.99 3.38
C GLN A 191 -18.93 10.32 2.94
N LYS A 192 -18.16 11.17 2.25
CA LYS A 192 -18.62 12.47 1.75
C LYS A 192 -19.44 12.38 0.46
N ARG A 193 -19.65 11.17 -0.08
CA ARG A 193 -20.31 10.95 -1.38
C ARG A 193 -19.73 11.82 -2.51
N ALA A 194 -18.42 12.04 -2.48
CA ALA A 194 -17.72 12.79 -3.52
C ALA A 194 -17.53 11.94 -4.80
N LEU A 195 -17.64 10.62 -4.66
CA LEU A 195 -17.57 9.65 -5.74
C LEU A 195 -18.94 9.50 -6.41
N LYS A 196 -18.94 9.09 -7.68
CA LYS A 196 -20.12 8.75 -8.47
C LYS A 196 -19.91 7.38 -9.10
N ILE A 197 -20.91 6.51 -9.01
CA ILE A 197 -20.87 5.20 -9.66
C ILE A 197 -21.14 5.38 -11.15
N ARG A 198 -20.41 4.64 -11.98
CA ARG A 198 -20.61 4.58 -13.42
C ARG A 198 -20.90 3.13 -13.81
N PRO A 199 -22.17 2.68 -13.72
CA PRO A 199 -22.53 1.27 -13.87
C PRO A 199 -22.02 0.63 -15.17
N PHE A 200 -21.95 1.42 -16.25
CA PHE A 200 -21.57 0.96 -17.59
C PHE A 200 -20.08 1.13 -17.91
N PHE A 201 -19.24 1.47 -16.92
CA PHE A 201 -17.81 1.59 -17.16
C PHE A 201 -17.17 0.20 -17.36
N PRO A 202 -16.27 -0.01 -18.34
CA PRO A 202 -15.76 -1.34 -18.71
C PRO A 202 -14.80 -1.98 -17.69
N ASP A 203 -14.58 -1.38 -16.52
CA ASP A 203 -13.66 -1.91 -15.50
C ASP A 203 -14.28 -2.98 -14.58
N GLY A 204 -15.59 -3.25 -14.73
CA GLY A 204 -16.30 -4.20 -13.86
C GLY A 204 -16.37 -3.77 -12.39
N CYS A 205 -16.02 -2.52 -12.09
CA CYS A 205 -16.01 -1.92 -10.74
C CYS A 205 -16.72 -0.55 -10.77
N ALA A 206 -17.62 -0.36 -11.74
CA ALA A 206 -18.39 0.84 -11.98
C ALA A 206 -17.55 2.15 -12.01
N GLY A 207 -16.35 2.08 -12.59
CA GLY A 207 -15.44 3.21 -12.73
C GLY A 207 -14.55 3.49 -11.51
N LEU A 208 -14.65 2.69 -10.45
CA LEU A 208 -13.90 2.82 -9.20
C LEU A 208 -12.74 1.83 -9.06
N GLY A 209 -12.49 0.98 -10.07
CA GLY A 209 -11.45 -0.06 -9.99
C GLY A 209 -10.02 0.47 -9.81
N ALA A 210 -9.79 1.75 -10.12
CA ALA A 210 -8.53 2.42 -9.82
C ALA A 210 -8.21 2.47 -8.31
N ILE A 211 -9.24 2.59 -7.46
CA ILE A 211 -9.07 2.65 -6.00
C ILE A 211 -8.71 1.27 -5.44
N GLY A 212 -9.40 0.21 -5.86
CA GLY A 212 -9.05 -1.16 -5.47
C GLY A 212 -7.59 -1.51 -5.82
N ARG A 213 -7.13 -1.15 -7.02
CA ARG A 213 -5.73 -1.36 -7.43
C ARG A 213 -4.72 -0.53 -6.63
N LEU A 214 -5.10 0.66 -6.16
CA LEU A 214 -4.24 1.48 -5.30
C LEU A 214 -4.00 0.78 -3.96
N PHE A 215 -5.07 0.32 -3.31
CA PHE A 215 -4.98 -0.35 -2.02
C PHE A 215 -4.37 -1.75 -2.13
N LEU A 216 -4.57 -2.45 -3.25
CA LEU A 216 -3.77 -3.64 -3.56
C LEU A 216 -2.28 -3.29 -3.55
N PHE A 217 -1.86 -2.25 -4.27
CA PHE A 217 -0.44 -1.88 -4.31
C PHE A 217 0.09 -1.49 -2.93
N LEU A 218 -0.67 -0.74 -2.13
CA LEU A 218 -0.29 -0.41 -0.77
C LEU A 218 -0.09 -1.66 0.09
N SER A 219 -1.02 -2.63 0.00
CA SER A 219 -0.88 -3.91 0.71
C SER A 219 0.31 -4.72 0.20
N LEU A 220 0.63 -4.68 -1.10
CA LEU A 220 1.77 -5.38 -1.67
C LEU A 220 3.12 -4.83 -1.18
N ILE A 221 3.20 -3.53 -0.86
CA ILE A 221 4.39 -2.96 -0.20
C ILE A 221 4.60 -3.62 1.16
N LEU A 222 3.54 -3.76 1.95
CA LEU A 222 3.59 -4.44 3.25
C LEU A 222 3.90 -5.93 3.09
N VAL A 223 3.34 -6.57 2.06
CA VAL A 223 3.66 -7.96 1.74
C VAL A 223 5.14 -8.13 1.43
N ALA A 224 5.76 -7.21 0.68
CA ALA A 224 7.19 -7.29 0.39
C ALA A 224 8.05 -7.27 1.66
N VAL A 225 7.67 -6.46 2.66
CA VAL A 225 8.30 -6.48 4.00
C VAL A 225 8.10 -7.84 4.67
N GLY A 226 6.87 -8.37 4.64
CA GLY A 226 6.55 -9.68 5.19
C GLY A 226 7.35 -10.82 4.55
N VAL A 227 7.45 -10.83 3.21
CA VAL A 227 8.20 -11.85 2.45
C VAL A 227 9.66 -11.83 2.87
N TYR A 228 10.24 -10.64 2.98
CA TYR A 228 11.60 -10.47 3.45
C TYR A 228 11.79 -11.00 4.87
N LEU A 229 10.94 -10.62 5.84
CA LEU A 229 11.06 -11.11 7.22
C LEU A 229 10.89 -12.62 7.30
N SER A 230 9.99 -13.19 6.51
CA SER A 230 9.79 -14.64 6.46
C SER A 230 11.00 -15.35 5.85
N GLY A 231 11.57 -14.80 4.77
CA GLY A 231 12.80 -15.33 4.16
C GLY A 231 13.98 -15.23 5.12
N TRP A 232 14.05 -14.14 5.90
CA TRP A 232 15.05 -13.98 6.93
C TRP A 232 14.93 -15.05 8.02
N LEU A 233 13.71 -15.29 8.53
CA LEU A 233 13.45 -16.32 9.55
C LEU A 233 13.79 -17.72 9.01
N LEU A 234 13.45 -18.00 7.75
CA LEU A 234 13.70 -19.31 7.17
C LEU A 234 15.19 -19.55 6.89
N VAL A 235 15.89 -18.57 6.32
CA VAL A 235 17.29 -18.71 5.93
C VAL A 235 18.22 -18.51 7.12
N PHE A 236 18.16 -17.37 7.81
CA PHE A 236 19.12 -17.05 8.85
C PHE A 236 18.86 -17.82 10.13
N TYR A 237 17.63 -17.79 10.64
CA TYR A 237 17.31 -18.54 11.87
C TYR A 237 17.26 -20.06 11.63
N GLY A 238 16.91 -20.50 10.41
CA GLY A 238 16.95 -21.92 10.02
C GLY A 238 18.36 -22.50 9.97
N THR A 239 19.34 -21.73 9.47
CA THR A 239 20.74 -22.18 9.31
C THR A 239 21.66 -21.81 10.48
N SER A 240 21.29 -20.81 11.30
CA SER A 240 22.06 -20.44 12.48
C SER A 240 22.09 -21.59 13.48
N GLY A 241 23.30 -21.95 13.95
CA GLY A 241 23.47 -22.92 15.02
C GLY A 241 22.81 -22.46 16.33
N ARG A 242 22.56 -23.40 17.24
CA ARG A 242 21.94 -23.14 18.56
C ARG A 242 22.71 -22.12 19.43
N SER A 243 23.97 -21.81 19.09
CA SER A 243 24.82 -20.86 19.82
C SER A 243 24.68 -19.41 19.36
N ASP A 244 23.97 -19.11 18.27
CA ASP A 244 23.79 -17.73 17.82
C ASP A 244 22.71 -17.00 18.64
N HIS A 245 23.17 -16.32 19.70
CA HIS A 245 22.29 -15.56 20.58
C HIS A 245 21.55 -14.43 19.84
N GLY A 246 22.20 -13.80 18.84
CA GLY A 246 21.59 -12.72 18.07
C GLY A 246 20.41 -13.21 17.27
N ALA A 247 20.58 -14.31 16.53
CA ALA A 247 19.50 -14.92 15.75
C ALA A 247 18.28 -15.28 16.60
N GLN A 248 18.49 -15.82 17.81
CA GLN A 248 17.39 -16.18 18.72
C GLN A 248 16.60 -14.96 19.22
N VAL A 249 17.30 -13.89 19.61
CA VAL A 249 16.65 -12.66 20.10
C VAL A 249 15.81 -12.03 18.99
N PHE A 250 16.37 -11.89 17.78
CA PHE A 250 15.66 -11.29 16.64
C PHE A 250 14.54 -12.17 16.08
N ALA A 251 14.67 -13.50 16.14
CA ALA A 251 13.66 -14.40 15.60
C ALA A 251 12.28 -14.20 16.24
N SER A 252 12.23 -14.05 17.57
CA SER A 252 10.97 -13.80 18.29
C SER A 252 10.32 -12.47 17.89
N VAL A 253 11.13 -11.41 17.78
CA VAL A 253 10.69 -10.07 17.37
C VAL A 253 10.18 -10.09 15.92
N PHE A 254 10.87 -10.79 15.02
CA PHE A 254 10.48 -10.86 13.61
C PHE A 254 9.27 -11.74 13.39
N ALA A 255 9.13 -12.84 14.13
CA ALA A 255 7.91 -13.65 14.10
C ALA A 255 6.70 -12.83 14.56
N GLY A 256 6.81 -12.09 15.67
CA GLY A 256 5.76 -11.19 16.12
C GLY A 256 5.46 -10.07 15.11
N SER A 257 6.51 -9.46 14.53
CA SER A 257 6.38 -8.41 13.52
C SER A 257 5.72 -8.92 12.24
N LEU A 258 5.99 -10.17 11.84
CA LEU A 258 5.40 -10.79 10.66
C LEU A 258 3.89 -10.95 10.81
N ILE A 259 3.41 -11.40 11.98
CA ILE A 259 1.97 -11.43 12.30
C ILE A 259 1.38 -10.01 12.21
N GLY A 260 2.06 -9.02 12.80
CA GLY A 260 1.65 -7.62 12.73
C GLY A 260 1.55 -7.10 11.30
N ILE A 261 2.51 -7.43 10.43
CA ILE A 261 2.52 -7.02 9.01
C ILE A 261 1.40 -7.69 8.23
N VAL A 262 1.10 -8.97 8.46
CA VAL A 262 -0.03 -9.64 7.84
C VAL A 262 -1.32 -8.92 8.20
N LEU A 263 -1.58 -8.69 9.49
CA LEU A 263 -2.77 -7.98 9.95
C LEU A 263 -2.84 -6.55 9.40
N LEU A 264 -1.72 -5.82 9.40
CA LEU A 264 -1.65 -4.46 8.88
C LEU A 264 -1.91 -4.43 7.37
N SER A 265 -1.43 -5.41 6.62
CA SER A 265 -1.64 -5.49 5.17
C SER A 265 -3.10 -5.81 4.81
N ILE A 266 -3.76 -6.66 5.59
CA ILE A 266 -5.21 -6.89 5.49
C ILE A 266 -5.98 -5.61 5.83
N GLY A 267 -5.62 -4.95 6.93
CA GLY A 267 -6.25 -3.69 7.32
C GLY A 267 -6.07 -2.58 6.28
N ALA A 268 -4.86 -2.42 5.75
CA ALA A 268 -4.54 -1.42 4.73
C ALA A 268 -5.29 -1.64 3.41
N PHE A 269 -5.62 -2.89 3.09
CA PHE A 269 -6.45 -3.24 1.94
C PHE A 269 -7.94 -3.06 2.24
N ALA A 270 -8.46 -3.72 3.28
CA ALA A 270 -9.89 -3.86 3.51
C ALA A 270 -10.56 -2.62 4.10
N VAL A 271 -9.94 -1.96 5.09
CA VAL A 271 -10.56 -0.85 5.84
C VAL A 271 -10.98 0.33 4.94
N PRO A 272 -10.13 0.87 4.05
CA PRO A 272 -10.54 1.96 3.17
C PRO A 272 -11.59 1.51 2.15
N LEU A 273 -11.49 0.28 1.65
CA LEU A 273 -12.41 -0.26 0.64
C LEU A 273 -13.79 -0.56 1.20
N LEU A 274 -13.91 -0.95 2.48
CA LEU A 274 -15.20 -1.16 3.15
C LEU A 274 -16.06 0.12 3.17
N SER A 275 -15.44 1.29 3.32
CA SER A 275 -16.19 2.55 3.29
C SER A 275 -16.70 2.89 1.90
N ILE A 276 -15.96 2.51 0.86
CA ILE A 276 -16.35 2.72 -0.54
C ILE A 276 -17.40 1.68 -0.94
N HIS A 277 -17.27 0.44 -0.48
CA HIS A 277 -18.26 -0.61 -0.66
C HIS A 277 -19.62 -0.20 -0.09
N ARG A 278 -19.67 0.31 1.14
CA ARG A 278 -20.92 0.83 1.73
C ARG A 278 -21.53 1.97 0.92
N PHE A 279 -20.69 2.91 0.47
CA PHE A 279 -21.12 3.95 -0.46
C PHE A 279 -21.70 3.35 -1.75
N MET A 280 -21.08 2.30 -2.28
CA MET A 280 -21.53 1.64 -3.49
C MET A 280 -22.87 0.92 -3.30
N GLU A 281 -23.08 0.24 -2.17
CA GLU A 281 -24.36 -0.39 -1.84
C GLU A 281 -25.49 0.64 -1.75
N GLU A 282 -25.26 1.75 -1.06
CA GLU A 282 -26.26 2.83 -0.91
C GLU A 282 -26.68 3.43 -2.26
N ASP A 283 -25.72 3.71 -3.15
CA ASP A 283 -25.99 4.30 -4.45
C ASP A 283 -26.57 3.27 -5.44
N THR A 284 -26.19 1.98 -5.30
CA THR A 284 -26.79 0.88 -6.08
C THR A 284 -28.28 0.74 -5.81
N ALA A 285 -28.74 0.92 -4.56
CA ALA A 285 -30.17 0.89 -4.23
C ALA A 285 -30.98 1.95 -5.00
N VAL A 286 -30.39 3.11 -5.31
CA VAL A 286 -31.03 4.16 -6.12
C VAL A 286 -31.20 3.68 -7.57
N TYR A 287 -30.18 3.04 -8.13
CA TYR A 287 -30.25 2.46 -9.47
C TYR A 287 -31.21 1.27 -9.54
N GLU A 288 -31.30 0.44 -8.51
CA GLU A 288 -32.27 -0.65 -8.42
C GLU A 288 -33.71 -0.11 -8.41
N ALA A 289 -33.98 0.96 -7.66
CA ALA A 289 -35.29 1.62 -7.67
C ALA A 289 -35.66 2.17 -9.07
N GLN A 290 -34.69 2.74 -9.78
CA GLN A 290 -34.86 3.16 -11.18
C GLN A 290 -35.10 1.96 -12.11
N GLY A 291 -34.37 0.86 -11.90
CA GLY A 291 -34.55 -0.40 -12.61
C GLY A 291 -35.95 -0.99 -12.42
N HIS A 292 -36.51 -0.93 -11.21
CA HIS A 292 -37.89 -1.33 -10.94
C HIS A 292 -38.93 -0.44 -11.63
N ALA A 293 -38.68 0.87 -11.71
CA ALA A 293 -39.53 1.77 -12.49
C ALA A 293 -39.47 1.44 -13.99
N LEU A 294 -38.28 1.11 -14.50
CA LEU A 294 -38.08 0.69 -15.88
C LEU A 294 -38.78 -0.64 -16.19
N ALA A 295 -38.66 -1.62 -15.30
CA ALA A 295 -39.32 -2.92 -15.42
C ALA A 295 -40.85 -2.79 -15.46
N ARG A 296 -41.43 -1.93 -14.61
CA ARG A 296 -42.87 -1.63 -14.65
C ARG A 296 -43.28 -1.01 -15.98
N ARG A 297 -42.52 -0.03 -16.48
CA ARG A 297 -42.80 0.59 -17.77
C ARG A 297 -42.72 -0.40 -18.94
N ILE A 298 -41.80 -1.36 -18.89
CA ILE A 298 -41.74 -2.45 -19.88
C ILE A 298 -43.00 -3.30 -19.81
N ALA A 299 -43.42 -3.71 -18.60
CA ALA A 299 -44.63 -4.50 -18.41
C ALA A 299 -45.88 -3.77 -18.92
N ASP A 300 -46.04 -2.47 -18.63
CA ASP A 300 -47.16 -1.65 -19.12
C ASP A 300 -47.17 -1.56 -20.65
N LEU A 301 -45.99 -1.42 -21.29
CA LEU A 301 -45.88 -1.40 -22.76
C LEU A 301 -46.19 -2.76 -23.39
N GLU A 302 -45.77 -3.86 -22.75
CA GLU A 302 -46.11 -5.21 -23.19
C GLU A 302 -47.62 -5.47 -23.04
N GLU A 303 -48.24 -5.06 -21.93
CA GLU A 303 -49.68 -5.20 -21.70
C GLU A 303 -50.50 -4.38 -22.69
N THR A 304 -50.13 -3.11 -22.94
CA THR A 304 -50.82 -2.26 -23.92
C THR A 304 -50.70 -2.78 -25.35
N LEU A 305 -49.59 -3.43 -25.71
CA LEU A 305 -49.42 -4.13 -26.99
C LEU A 305 -50.31 -5.36 -27.11
N LEU A 306 -50.47 -6.12 -26.02
CA LEU A 306 -51.37 -7.28 -25.99
C LEU A 306 -52.84 -6.86 -26.07
N ALA A 307 -53.20 -5.76 -25.39
CA ALA A 307 -54.56 -5.23 -25.37
C ALA A 307 -54.99 -4.57 -26.69
N SER A 308 -54.07 -4.00 -27.48
CA SER A 308 -54.40 -3.35 -28.75
C SER A 308 -54.74 -4.32 -29.89
N GLY A 309 -54.50 -5.63 -29.71
CA GLY A 309 -54.92 -6.68 -30.63
C GLY A 309 -54.30 -6.59 -32.04
N ALA A 310 -54.80 -7.44 -32.95
CA ALA A 310 -54.30 -7.57 -34.33
C ALA A 310 -54.59 -6.35 -35.24
N ASP A 311 -55.35 -5.36 -34.76
CA ASP A 311 -55.82 -4.21 -35.54
C ASP A 311 -54.83 -3.02 -35.50
N THR A 312 -53.65 -3.20 -34.89
CA THR A 312 -52.62 -2.16 -34.78
C THR A 312 -51.79 -2.08 -36.08
N ASP A 313 -51.56 -0.88 -36.60
CA ASP A 313 -50.69 -0.65 -37.77
C ASP A 313 -49.30 -1.29 -37.54
N HIS A 314 -48.82 -2.06 -38.51
CA HIS A 314 -47.54 -2.76 -38.45
C HIS A 314 -46.37 -1.83 -38.14
N LYS A 315 -46.42 -0.57 -38.61
CA LYS A 315 -45.37 0.42 -38.31
C LYS A 315 -45.35 0.81 -36.84
N GLU A 316 -46.51 0.99 -36.23
CA GLU A 316 -46.62 1.33 -34.81
C GLU A 316 -46.19 0.15 -33.93
N LEU A 317 -46.60 -1.07 -34.29
CA LEU A 317 -46.18 -2.29 -33.60
C LEU A 317 -44.64 -2.44 -33.60
N ALA A 318 -44.01 -2.27 -34.76
CA ALA A 318 -42.56 -2.34 -34.90
C ALA A 318 -41.84 -1.28 -34.04
N ALA A 319 -42.37 -0.06 -34.00
CA ALA A 319 -41.80 1.02 -33.19
C ALA A 319 -41.88 0.72 -31.67
N ARG A 320 -43.02 0.19 -31.20
CA ARG A 320 -43.20 -0.19 -29.79
C ARG A 320 -42.32 -1.38 -29.40
N LEU A 321 -42.17 -2.38 -30.27
CA LEU A 321 -41.26 -3.50 -30.03
C LEU A 321 -39.80 -3.05 -29.94
N ALA A 322 -39.36 -2.16 -30.83
CA ALA A 322 -38.02 -1.58 -30.76
C ALA A 322 -37.81 -0.78 -29.46
N GLN A 323 -38.85 -0.07 -28.98
CA GLN A 323 -38.80 0.62 -27.70
C GLN A 323 -38.66 -0.36 -26.53
N ILE A 324 -39.45 -1.43 -26.49
CA ILE A 324 -39.35 -2.48 -25.45
C ILE A 324 -37.95 -3.10 -25.44
N GLU A 325 -37.41 -3.45 -26.61
CA GLU A 325 -36.09 -4.06 -26.72
C GLU A 325 -34.99 -3.11 -26.23
N SER A 326 -35.09 -1.81 -26.56
CA SER A 326 -34.18 -0.78 -26.04
C SER A 326 -34.24 -0.65 -24.52
N LEU A 327 -35.45 -0.67 -23.93
CA LEU A 327 -35.64 -0.61 -22.47
C LEU A 327 -35.13 -1.89 -21.80
N ARG A 328 -35.38 -3.06 -22.39
CA ARG A 328 -34.91 -4.37 -21.90
C ARG A 328 -33.38 -4.43 -21.93
N GLY A 329 -32.75 -3.95 -23.00
CA GLY A 329 -31.29 -3.82 -23.08
C GLY A 329 -30.72 -2.97 -21.94
N THR A 330 -31.33 -1.81 -21.68
CA THR A 330 -30.95 -0.91 -20.57
C THR A 330 -31.15 -1.57 -19.21
N TYR A 331 -32.29 -2.24 -19.00
CA TYR A 331 -32.62 -2.94 -17.76
C TYR A 331 -31.63 -4.08 -17.46
N LEU A 332 -31.33 -4.91 -18.46
CA LEU A 332 -30.38 -6.03 -18.29
C LEU A 332 -28.99 -5.54 -17.90
N HIS A 333 -28.54 -4.41 -18.45
CA HIS A 333 -27.26 -3.81 -18.08
C HIS A 333 -27.28 -3.18 -16.68
N GLN A 334 -28.43 -2.66 -16.22
CA GLN A 334 -28.57 -2.09 -14.87
C GLN A 334 -28.69 -3.15 -13.76
N ARG A 335 -29.01 -4.41 -14.09
CA ARG A 335 -29.24 -5.45 -13.08
C ARG A 335 -27.97 -5.93 -12.37
N THR A 336 -26.80 -5.74 -12.97
CA THR A 336 -25.52 -6.27 -12.45
C THR A 336 -24.55 -5.15 -12.14
N ILE A 337 -24.93 -4.24 -11.25
CA ILE A 337 -24.01 -3.20 -10.76
C ILE A 337 -23.09 -3.83 -9.71
N PRO A 338 -21.77 -3.84 -9.93
CA PRO A 338 -20.85 -4.35 -8.91
C PRO A 338 -20.86 -3.42 -7.70
N THR A 339 -20.98 -3.97 -6.49
CA THR A 339 -21.00 -3.19 -5.24
C THR A 339 -19.61 -3.06 -4.61
N TRP A 340 -18.59 -3.70 -5.19
CA TRP A 340 -17.22 -3.65 -4.68
C TRP A 340 -16.30 -2.90 -5.65
N PRO A 341 -15.40 -2.02 -5.13
CA PRO A 341 -14.44 -1.27 -5.95
C PRO A 341 -13.22 -2.12 -6.36
N ILE A 342 -13.40 -3.44 -6.52
CA ILE A 342 -12.32 -4.42 -6.70
C ILE A 342 -12.79 -5.51 -7.66
N ASP A 343 -11.98 -5.84 -8.66
CA ASP A 343 -12.22 -7.00 -9.52
C ASP A 343 -11.70 -8.31 -8.87
N PHE A 344 -12.26 -9.45 -9.27
CA PHE A 344 -11.84 -10.75 -8.76
C PHE A 344 -10.36 -11.06 -9.01
N VAL A 345 -9.76 -10.47 -10.06
CA VAL A 345 -8.34 -10.62 -10.37
C VAL A 345 -7.46 -9.93 -9.32
N THR A 346 -7.82 -8.72 -8.91
CA THR A 346 -7.14 -7.94 -7.86
C THR A 346 -7.31 -8.64 -6.52
N LEU A 347 -8.51 -9.14 -6.22
CA LEU A 347 -8.75 -9.92 -5.00
C LEU A 347 -7.92 -11.22 -4.98
N GLY A 348 -7.86 -11.95 -6.09
CA GLY A 348 -7.05 -13.17 -6.23
C GLY A 348 -5.55 -12.91 -6.04
N LYS A 349 -5.03 -11.80 -6.58
CA LYS A 349 -3.63 -11.36 -6.36
C LYS A 349 -3.36 -11.06 -4.89
N PHE A 350 -4.28 -10.36 -4.22
CA PHE A 350 -4.18 -10.08 -2.79
C PHE A 350 -4.21 -11.37 -1.97
N ALA A 351 -5.21 -12.23 -2.20
CA ALA A 351 -5.37 -13.48 -1.47
C ALA A 351 -4.18 -14.42 -1.66
N GLY A 352 -3.64 -14.54 -2.88
CA GLY A 352 -2.44 -15.33 -3.16
C GLY A 352 -1.21 -14.80 -2.41
N ALA A 353 -1.01 -13.48 -2.41
CA ALA A 353 0.07 -12.84 -1.67
C ALA A 353 -0.04 -13.06 -0.15
N GLN A 354 -1.23 -12.92 0.42
CA GLN A 354 -1.48 -13.18 1.84
C GLN A 354 -1.33 -14.67 2.20
N GLY A 355 -1.83 -15.57 1.34
CA GLY A 355 -1.68 -17.00 1.53
C GLY A 355 -0.23 -17.43 1.60
N ALA A 356 0.62 -16.91 0.71
CA ALA A 356 2.06 -17.17 0.74
C ALA A 356 2.71 -16.71 2.06
N LEU A 357 2.36 -15.51 2.55
CA LEU A 357 2.85 -14.99 3.82
C LEU A 357 2.38 -15.81 5.02
N LEU A 358 1.11 -16.19 5.06
CA LEU A 358 0.53 -16.98 6.14
C LEU A 358 1.19 -18.36 6.22
N ILE A 359 1.36 -19.03 5.07
CA ILE A 359 2.07 -20.31 5.00
C ILE A 359 3.48 -20.15 5.56
N SER A 360 4.22 -19.13 5.13
CA SER A 360 5.58 -18.90 5.61
C SER A 360 5.61 -18.60 7.12
N THR A 361 4.68 -17.78 7.62
CA THR A 361 4.54 -17.46 9.05
C THR A 361 4.31 -18.72 9.87
N VAL A 362 3.38 -19.58 9.46
CA VAL A 362 3.09 -20.85 10.13
C VAL A 362 4.32 -21.76 10.12
N MET A 363 5.00 -21.88 8.99
CA MET A 363 6.21 -22.70 8.89
C MET A 363 7.34 -22.19 9.80
N SER A 364 7.58 -20.88 9.85
CA SER A 364 8.57 -20.28 10.76
C SER A 364 8.22 -20.49 12.24
N LEU A 365 6.94 -20.38 12.61
CA LEU A 365 6.48 -20.63 13.98
C LEU A 365 6.63 -22.11 14.38
N LEU A 366 6.33 -23.03 13.46
CA LEU A 366 6.50 -24.47 13.72
C LEU A 366 7.97 -24.86 13.88
N ASP A 367 8.89 -24.30 13.08
CA ASP A 367 10.34 -24.53 13.24
C ASP A 367 10.83 -24.01 14.60
N MET A 368 10.40 -22.81 14.97
CA MET A 368 10.71 -22.22 16.27
C MET A 368 10.19 -23.08 17.43
N TRP A 369 8.95 -23.57 17.33
CA TRP A 369 8.34 -24.44 18.34
C TRP A 369 9.13 -25.74 18.53
N LYS A 370 9.50 -26.42 17.43
CA LYS A 370 10.30 -27.65 17.48
C LYS A 370 11.68 -27.43 18.10
N LYS A 371 12.32 -26.30 17.79
CA LYS A 371 13.60 -25.92 18.40
C LYS A 371 13.49 -25.71 19.90
N ILE A 372 12.37 -25.16 20.37
CA ILE A 372 12.08 -25.00 21.81
C ILE A 372 11.85 -26.36 22.47
N GLU A 373 11.01 -27.23 21.90
CA GLU A 373 10.76 -28.57 22.47
C GLU A 373 12.04 -29.39 22.61
N GLY A 374 12.90 -29.40 21.58
CA GLY A 374 14.18 -30.11 21.62
C GLY A 374 15.23 -29.52 22.56
N VAL A 375 14.93 -28.45 23.30
CA VAL A 375 15.77 -27.93 24.39
C VAL A 375 15.26 -28.42 25.76
N TYR A 376 13.98 -28.77 25.87
CA TYR A 376 13.35 -29.16 27.14
C TYR A 376 13.08 -30.66 27.29
N GLY A 377 13.19 -31.45 26.22
CA GLY A 377 13.15 -32.91 26.23
C GLY A 377 14.51 -33.52 25.97
#